data_AF-A0AAN6SNB6-F1
#
_entry.id   AF-A0AAN6SNB6-F1
#
_cell.length_a   1.000
_cell.length_b   1.000
_cell.length_c   1.000
_cell.angle_alpha   90.00
_cell.angle_beta   90.00
_cell.angle_gamma   90.00
#
_symmetry.space_group_name_H-M   'P 1'
#
loop_
_entity.id
_entity.type
_entity.pdbx_description
1 polymer ?
#
loop_
_entity_poly.entity_id
_entity_poly.type
_entity_poly.pdbx_seq_one_letter_code
_entity_poly.pdbx_strand_id
1 'polypeptide(L)'
;MDEGNIPQEVPRSEDFAGEPENILRGHKANISNPQTSKETKQQSRKVLESYDEPYDPAQVSHGTKTEQGEKDPGNVARGLKASINNPGVSEEAKQGAREKLGRLG
;
A
#
# COMPACT_ATOMS: atom_id res chain seq x y z
N MET A 1 -23.02 1.89 -23.31
CA MET A 1 -22.09 1.75 -22.17
C MET A 1 -22.73 2.55 -21.05
N ASP A 2 -23.05 1.88 -19.95
CA ASP A 2 -23.91 2.38 -18.87
C ASP A 2 -23.03 3.16 -17.87
N GLU A 3 -22.90 4.47 -18.06
CA GLU A 3 -22.13 5.37 -17.17
C GLU A 3 -22.98 5.87 -15.98
N GLY A 4 -24.01 5.10 -15.58
CA GLY A 4 -25.10 5.59 -14.73
C GLY A 4 -25.00 5.30 -13.22
N ASN A 5 -23.88 4.79 -12.69
CA ASN A 5 -23.83 4.43 -11.25
C ASN A 5 -22.45 4.62 -10.60
N ILE A 6 -21.77 5.72 -10.90
CA ILE A 6 -20.75 6.25 -9.99
C ILE A 6 -21.45 7.16 -8.97
N PRO A 7 -21.46 6.83 -7.67
CA PRO A 7 -21.99 7.75 -6.66
C PRO A 7 -21.26 9.09 -6.78
N GLN A 8 -22.01 10.16 -7.07
CA GLN A 8 -21.51 11.49 -7.39
C GLN A 8 -21.01 12.26 -6.16
N GLU A 9 -21.06 11.63 -4.98
CA GLU A 9 -20.66 12.24 -3.73
C GLU A 9 -19.45 11.48 -3.17
N VAL A 10 -18.28 12.06 -3.38
CA VAL A 10 -17.16 11.79 -2.48
C VAL A 10 -17.58 12.27 -1.08
N PRO A 11 -17.33 11.50 -0.01
CA PRO A 11 -17.63 11.93 1.35
C PRO A 11 -17.06 13.33 1.59
N ARG A 12 -17.79 14.16 2.33
CA ARG A 12 -17.33 15.52 2.61
C ARG A 12 -16.00 15.39 3.38
N SER A 13 -15.05 16.29 3.19
CA SER A 13 -13.71 16.22 3.79
C SER A 13 -13.71 16.09 5.33
N GLU A 14 -14.83 16.41 5.99
CA GLU A 14 -15.07 16.21 7.42
C GLU A 14 -15.28 14.73 7.81
N ASP A 15 -15.82 13.91 6.89
CA ASP A 15 -15.93 12.44 7.05
C ASP A 15 -14.60 11.74 6.73
N PHE A 16 -13.68 12.44 6.06
CA PHE A 16 -12.27 12.07 5.90
C PHE A 16 -11.39 12.65 7.01
N ALA A 17 -11.95 12.91 8.20
CA ALA A 17 -11.13 13.07 9.40
C ALA A 17 -10.27 11.81 9.49
N GLY A 18 -9.01 11.91 9.06
CA GLY A 18 -8.23 10.77 8.61
C GLY A 18 -8.40 9.61 9.57
N GLU A 19 -8.94 8.50 9.07
CA GLU A 19 -9.18 7.30 9.87
C GLU A 19 -8.01 7.13 10.85
N PRO A 20 -8.26 6.96 12.15
CA PRO A 20 -7.20 7.00 13.16
C PRO A 20 -6.05 6.07 12.78
N GLU A 21 -6.34 4.94 12.14
CA GLU A 21 -5.39 4.01 11.53
C GLU A 21 -4.42 4.64 10.51
N ASN A 22 -4.90 5.51 9.63
CA ASN A 22 -4.08 6.21 8.65
C ASN A 22 -3.15 7.23 9.32
N ILE A 23 -3.63 7.92 10.34
CA ILE A 23 -2.83 8.86 11.14
C ILE A 23 -1.72 8.10 11.89
N LEU A 24 -2.07 6.98 12.55
CA LEU A 24 -1.13 6.13 13.24
C LEU A 24 -0.09 5.54 12.29
N ARG A 25 -0.51 5.09 11.11
CA ARG A 25 0.41 4.63 10.04
C ARG A 25 1.39 5.71 9.62
N GLY A 26 0.94 6.96 9.49
CA GLY A 26 1.79 8.11 9.21
C GLY A 26 2.85 8.33 10.30
N HIS A 27 2.45 8.28 11.57
CA HIS A 27 3.39 8.39 12.69
C HIS A 27 4.39 7.24 12.75
N LYS A 28 3.97 6.00 12.46
CA LYS A 28 4.86 4.83 12.36
C LYS A 28 5.91 5.03 11.26
N ALA A 29 5.49 5.51 10.08
CA ALA A 29 6.41 5.82 8.98
C ALA A 29 7.38 6.97 9.31
N ASN A 30 6.90 7.99 10.03
CA ASN A 30 7.76 9.10 10.47
C ASN A 30 8.88 8.63 11.40
N ILE A 31 8.62 7.64 12.26
CA ILE A 31 9.64 7.09 13.17
C ILE A 31 10.68 6.24 12.40
N SER A 32 10.26 5.48 11.39
CA SER A 32 11.18 4.67 10.58
C SER A 32 12.01 5.49 9.59
N ASN A 33 11.57 6.70 9.22
CA ASN A 33 12.31 7.54 8.28
C ASN A 33 13.68 7.98 8.88
N PRO A 34 14.83 7.67 8.26
CA PRO A 34 16.13 8.11 8.74
C PRO A 34 16.35 9.64 8.62
N GLN A 35 15.60 10.32 7.74
CA GLN A 35 15.73 11.75 7.50
C GLN A 35 14.98 12.62 8.52
N THR A 36 14.21 12.03 9.44
CA THR A 36 13.42 12.78 10.43
C THR A 36 14.19 12.99 11.73
N SER A 37 13.93 14.13 12.39
CA SER A 37 14.65 14.51 13.61
C SER A 37 14.26 13.64 14.81
N LYS A 38 15.16 13.53 15.80
CA LYS A 38 14.89 12.77 17.04
C LYS A 38 13.66 13.29 17.79
N GLU A 39 13.49 14.60 17.84
CA GLU A 39 12.36 15.25 18.51
C GLU A 39 11.03 14.86 17.85
N THR A 40 10.95 14.94 16.52
CA THR A 40 9.73 14.58 15.77
C THR A 40 9.38 13.09 15.94
N LYS A 41 10.39 12.22 16.02
CA LYS A 41 10.19 10.79 16.31
C LYS A 41 9.62 10.56 17.71
N GLN A 42 10.11 11.28 18.72
CA GLN A 42 9.60 11.19 20.09
C GLN A 42 8.14 11.64 20.17
N GLN A 43 7.79 12.76 19.52
CA GLN A 43 6.41 13.23 19.44
C GLN A 43 5.50 12.19 18.78
N SER A 44 5.96 11.57 17.68
CA SER A 44 5.20 10.52 17.00
C SER A 44 5.00 9.27 17.85
N ARG A 45 5.98 8.90 18.69
CA ARG A 45 5.83 7.80 19.66
C ARG A 45 4.80 8.11 20.73
N LYS A 46 4.80 9.34 21.25
CA LYS A 46 3.83 9.78 22.26
C LYS A 46 2.40 9.76 21.73
N VAL A 47 2.21 10.15 20.46
CA VAL A 47 0.91 10.01 19.80
C VAL A 47 0.53 8.53 19.72
N LEU A 48 1.38 7.67 19.19
CA LEU A 48 1.11 6.22 19.10
C LEU A 48 0.75 5.58 20.45
N GLU A 49 1.46 5.95 21.53
CA GLU A 49 1.17 5.50 22.89
C GLU A 49 -0.22 5.96 23.39
N SER A 50 -0.65 7.18 23.06
CA SER A 50 -1.99 7.67 23.42
C SER A 50 -3.15 6.91 22.75
N TYR A 51 -2.88 6.18 21.67
CA TYR A 51 -3.85 5.35 20.96
C TYR A 51 -3.72 3.85 21.32
N ASP A 52 -3.02 3.50 22.41
CA ASP A 52 -2.76 2.11 22.84
C ASP A 52 -2.06 1.27 21.74
N GLU A 53 -1.31 1.95 20.85
CA GLU A 53 -0.62 1.35 19.70
C GLU A 53 0.89 1.57 19.85
N PRO A 54 1.56 0.90 20.81
CA PRO A 54 2.98 1.12 21.06
C PRO A 54 3.80 0.87 19.80
N TYR A 55 4.72 1.80 19.50
CA TYR A 55 5.62 1.67 18.37
C TYR A 55 6.61 0.53 18.59
N ASP A 56 6.41 -0.60 17.91
CA ASP A 56 7.37 -1.71 17.88
C ASP A 56 8.19 -1.66 16.57
N PRO A 57 9.51 -1.35 16.63
CA PRO A 57 10.40 -1.34 15.46
C PRO A 57 10.49 -2.70 14.75
N ALA A 58 10.15 -3.82 15.40
CA ALA A 58 10.10 -5.15 14.78
C ALA A 58 8.85 -5.37 13.93
N GLN A 59 7.74 -4.70 14.26
CA GLN A 59 6.44 -4.82 13.56
C GLN A 59 6.32 -3.86 12.36
N VAL A 60 7.18 -2.84 12.25
CA VAL A 60 7.15 -1.82 11.17
C VAL A 60 7.68 -2.33 9.82
N SER A 61 7.62 -3.65 9.59
CA SER A 61 7.94 -4.26 8.30
C SER A 61 7.08 -3.61 7.21
N HIS A 62 7.69 -2.67 6.49
CA HIS A 62 7.06 -1.89 5.45
C HIS A 62 6.67 -2.83 4.31
N GLY A 63 5.37 -3.08 4.14
CA GLY A 63 4.83 -3.61 2.89
C GLY A 63 5.28 -5.02 2.51
N THR A 64 5.91 -5.76 3.42
CA THR A 64 6.16 -7.18 3.26
C THR A 64 5.49 -7.91 4.42
N LYS A 65 4.18 -8.09 4.33
CA LYS A 65 3.63 -9.42 4.63
C LYS A 65 4.23 -10.41 3.61
N THR A 66 5.54 -10.64 3.71
CA THR A 66 6.22 -11.85 3.25
C THR A 66 6.30 -12.79 4.43
N GLU A 67 5.19 -12.95 5.13
CA GLU A 67 4.96 -14.13 5.95
C GLU A 67 4.02 -15.00 5.14
N GLN A 68 4.57 -15.65 4.10
CA GLN A 68 4.02 -16.86 3.48
C GLN A 68 2.53 -16.82 3.07
N GLY A 69 1.94 -15.65 2.90
CA GLY A 69 0.61 -15.48 2.33
C GLY A 69 0.73 -15.60 0.82
N GLU A 70 0.08 -16.59 0.23
CA GLU A 70 -0.11 -16.70 -1.21
C GLU A 70 -0.41 -15.32 -1.81
N LYS A 71 0.40 -14.93 -2.80
CA LYS A 71 0.17 -13.68 -3.54
C LYS A 71 -1.23 -13.77 -4.12
N ASP A 72 -2.06 -12.75 -3.86
CA ASP A 72 -3.38 -12.68 -4.46
C ASP A 72 -3.27 -12.85 -5.98
N PRO A 73 -3.87 -13.90 -6.57
CA PRO A 73 -3.68 -14.22 -7.98
C PRO A 73 -4.21 -13.11 -8.89
N GLY A 74 -5.23 -12.36 -8.45
CA GLY A 74 -5.73 -11.18 -9.15
C GLY A 74 -4.72 -10.03 -9.18
N ASN A 75 -3.99 -9.79 -8.09
CA ASN A 75 -2.90 -8.82 -8.05
C ASN A 75 -1.75 -9.21 -9.00
N VAL A 76 -1.38 -10.50 -9.00
CA VAL A 76 -0.35 -11.02 -9.91
C VAL A 76 -0.79 -10.85 -11.36
N ALA A 77 -2.02 -11.24 -11.69
CA ALA A 77 -2.57 -11.10 -13.05
C ALA A 77 -2.61 -9.64 -13.51
N ARG A 78 -3.03 -8.71 -12.64
CA ARG A 78 -3.02 -7.26 -12.92
C ARG A 78 -1.60 -6.75 -13.20
N GLY A 79 -0.62 -7.14 -12.39
CA GLY A 79 0.78 -6.77 -12.58
C GLY A 79 1.34 -7.28 -13.91
N LEU A 80 1.09 -8.55 -14.24
CA LEU A 80 1.51 -9.13 -15.52
C LEU A 80 0.86 -8.43 -16.71
N LYS A 81 -0.44 -8.11 -16.63
CA LYS A 81 -1.13 -7.33 -17.67
C LYS A 81 -0.54 -5.93 -17.85
N ALA A 82 -0.15 -5.27 -16.76
CA ALA A 82 0.53 -3.99 -16.82
C ALA A 82 1.90 -4.11 -17.51
N SER A 83 2.69 -5.14 -17.18
CA SER A 83 3.98 -5.41 -17.84
C SER A 83 3.84 -5.62 -19.35
N ILE A 84 2.77 -6.30 -19.80
CA ILE A 84 2.50 -6.54 -21.23
C ILE A 84 2.23 -5.23 -21.99
N ASN A 85 1.54 -4.27 -21.37
CA ASN A 85 1.16 -3.01 -22.00
C ASN A 85 2.21 -1.90 -21.83
N ASN A 86 3.22 -2.11 -21.00
CA ASN A 86 4.24 -1.09 -20.73
C ASN A 86 5.23 -0.99 -21.91
N PRO A 87 5.35 0.17 -22.59
CA PRO A 87 6.26 0.35 -23.72
C PRO A 87 7.75 0.26 -23.31
N GLY A 88 8.08 0.47 -22.04
CA GLY A 88 9.43 0.34 -21.51
C GLY A 88 9.85 -1.09 -21.15
N VAL A 89 8.98 -2.08 -21.35
CA VAL A 89 9.29 -3.50 -21.12
C VAL A 89 9.70 -4.14 -22.45
N SER A 90 10.75 -4.98 -22.42
CA SER A 90 11.21 -5.68 -23.62
C SER A 90 10.18 -6.69 -24.12
N GLU A 91 10.20 -6.99 -25.43
CA GLU A 91 9.27 -7.95 -26.02
C GLU A 91 9.39 -9.35 -25.40
N GLU A 92 10.61 -9.80 -25.08
CA GLU A 92 10.85 -11.06 -24.39
C GLU A 92 10.18 -11.09 -22.99
N ALA A 93 10.31 -10.00 -22.23
CA ALA A 93 9.69 -9.89 -20.91
C ALA A 93 8.15 -9.82 -21.01
N LYS A 94 7.61 -9.14 -22.03
CA LYS A 94 6.16 -9.15 -22.32
C LYS A 94 5.66 -10.55 -22.66
N GLN A 95 6.43 -11.31 -23.44
CA GLN A 95 6.07 -12.67 -23.79
C GLN A 95 6.05 -13.59 -22.57
N GLY A 96 7.09 -13.53 -21.72
CA GLY A 96 7.10 -14.25 -20.44
C GLY A 96 5.94 -13.84 -19.52
N ALA A 97 5.53 -12.58 -19.54
CA ALA A 97 4.36 -12.12 -18.79
C ALA A 97 3.03 -12.69 -19.33
N ARG A 98 2.89 -12.80 -20.67
CA ARG A 98 1.72 -13.44 -21.31
C ARG A 98 1.61 -14.91 -20.93
N GLU A 99 2.72 -15.64 -20.96
CA GLU A 99 2.72 -17.06 -20.57
C GLU A 99 2.33 -17.25 -19.11
N LYS A 100 2.89 -16.46 -18.20
CA LYS A 100 2.56 -16.51 -16.77
C LYS A 100 1.09 -16.15 -16.53
N LEU A 101 0.56 -15.17 -17.25
CA LEU A 101 -0.83 -14.76 -17.16
C LEU A 101 -1.77 -15.87 -17.65
N GLY A 102 -1.40 -16.59 -18.72
CA GLY A 102 -2.16 -17.74 -19.23
C GLY A 102 -2.14 -18.96 -18.30
N ARG A 103 -1.15 -19.09 -17.41
CA ARG A 103 -1.10 -20.14 -16.38
C ARG A 103 -1.89 -19.80 -15.11
N LEU A 104 -2.31 -18.55 -14.95
CA LEU A 104 -3.02 -18.03 -13.77
C LEU A 104 -4.55 -18.00 -13.94
N GLY A 105 -5.06 -18.16 -15.16
CA GLY A 105 -6.49 -18.28 -15.47
C GLY A 105 -6.88 -19.73 -15.74
#